data_AF-A0A183HCH6-F1
#
_entry.id   AF-A0A183HCH6-F1
#
_cell.length_a   1.000
_cell.length_b   1.000
_cell.length_c   1.000
_cell.angle_alpha   90.00
_cell.angle_beta   90.00
_cell.angle_gamma   90.00
#
_symmetry.space_group_name_H-M   'P 1'
#
loop_
_entity.id
_entity.type
_entity.pdbx_description
1 polymer ?
#
loop_
_entity_poly.entity_id
_entity_poly.type
_entity_poly.pdbx_seq_one_letter_code
_entity_poly.pdbx_strand_id
1 'polypeptide(L)'
;MCRRISDLMPVIIRASQTTVSTCQKVFADRRWNCTKEQAFVYALSSAALTHHVAKACVSGDLPYCPCGLNSPTASADASYKWKGCSDNVLYGQRVSREWADASWRKKWHSGNTTDGKRRHHRESLDDWAYIDTEFSEHKSIIDLPLRAQMNKHNNEVGRQITQQSLYRKCKCHGVSSSCNVRTCWNTLPDVYDIALKFVALKF
;
A
#
# COMPACT_ATOMS: atom_id res chain seq x y z
N MET A 1 -1.76 -13.61 7.85
CA MET A 1 -2.56 -12.94 6.82
C MET A 1 -3.48 -13.88 6.06
N CYS A 2 -2.96 -14.87 5.31
CA CYS A 2 -3.74 -15.62 4.30
C CYS A 2 -5.03 -16.29 4.80
N ARG A 3 -5.03 -16.81 6.04
CA ARG A 3 -6.23 -17.43 6.65
C ARG A 3 -7.12 -16.44 7.42
N ARG A 4 -6.58 -15.27 7.78
CA ARG A 4 -7.28 -14.27 8.60
C ARG A 4 -8.12 -13.32 7.74
N ILE A 5 -7.66 -13.01 6.53
CA ILE A 5 -8.32 -12.04 5.64
C ILE A 5 -8.36 -12.65 4.22
N SER A 6 -9.30 -13.55 3.99
CA SER A 6 -9.45 -14.25 2.70
C SER A 6 -9.78 -13.28 1.56
N ASP A 7 -10.59 -12.26 1.83
CA ASP A 7 -11.08 -11.31 0.81
C ASP A 7 -9.96 -10.40 0.29
N LEU A 8 -8.87 -10.29 1.03
CA LEU A 8 -7.67 -9.55 0.63
C LEU A 8 -6.81 -10.33 -0.37
N MET A 9 -6.88 -11.66 -0.40
CA MET A 9 -5.99 -12.49 -1.21
C MET A 9 -6.12 -12.26 -2.72
N PRO A 10 -7.32 -12.10 -3.30
CA PRO A 10 -7.46 -11.73 -4.72
C PRO A 10 -6.77 -10.40 -5.05
N VAL A 11 -6.84 -9.42 -4.14
CA VAL A 11 -6.15 -8.11 -4.29
C VAL A 11 -4.64 -8.30 -4.30
N ILE A 12 -4.11 -9.13 -3.40
CA ILE A 12 -2.67 -9.44 -3.31
C ILE A 12 -2.17 -10.18 -4.55
N ILE A 13 -2.94 -11.15 -5.06
CA ILE A 13 -2.59 -11.89 -6.28
C ILE A 13 -2.48 -10.93 -7.46
N ARG A 14 -3.47 -10.04 -7.64
CA ARG A 14 -3.42 -9.01 -8.70
C ARG A 14 -2.22 -8.09 -8.53
N ALA A 15 -1.93 -7.62 -7.31
CA ALA A 15 -0.74 -6.80 -7.04
C ALA A 15 0.57 -7.52 -7.40
N SER A 16 0.66 -8.82 -7.14
CA SER A 16 1.83 -9.64 -7.47
C SER A 16 2.01 -9.78 -8.98
N GLN A 17 0.91 -10.04 -9.70
CA GLN A 17 0.92 -10.10 -11.18
C GLN A 17 1.33 -8.74 -11.78
N THR A 18 0.74 -7.64 -11.30
CA THR A 18 1.09 -6.29 -11.72
C THR A 18 2.56 -5.98 -11.45
N THR A 19 3.13 -6.45 -10.33
CA THR A 19 4.55 -6.27 -10.01
C THR A 19 5.43 -6.89 -11.11
N VAL A 20 5.17 -8.16 -11.46
CA VAL A 20 5.95 -8.88 -12.47
C VAL A 20 5.83 -8.20 -13.83
N SER A 21 4.60 -7.94 -14.28
CA SER A 21 4.36 -7.33 -15.61
C SER A 21 4.94 -5.92 -15.70
N THR A 22 4.80 -5.11 -14.64
CA THR A 22 5.35 -3.75 -14.59
C THR A 22 6.86 -3.77 -14.60
N CYS A 23 7.48 -4.65 -13.80
CA CYS A 23 8.93 -4.78 -13.76
C CYS A 23 9.50 -5.19 -15.13
N GLN A 24 8.90 -6.19 -15.77
CA GLN A 24 9.28 -6.60 -17.13
C GLN A 24 9.13 -5.46 -18.14
N LYS A 25 8.07 -4.66 -18.03
CA LYS A 25 7.82 -3.50 -18.89
C LYS A 25 8.83 -2.38 -18.67
N VAL A 26 9.15 -2.03 -17.42
CA VAL A 26 10.13 -0.98 -17.07
C VAL A 26 11.53 -1.33 -17.57
N PHE A 27 11.89 -2.61 -17.50
CA PHE A 27 13.22 -3.11 -17.87
C PHE A 27 13.25 -3.81 -19.24
N ALA A 28 12.25 -3.60 -20.10
CA ALA A 28 12.13 -4.29 -21.39
C ALA A 28 13.39 -4.10 -22.27
N ASP A 29 13.94 -2.89 -22.30
CA ASP A 29 15.12 -2.55 -23.11
C ASP A 29 16.44 -2.76 -22.37
N ARG A 30 16.41 -3.37 -21.18
CA ARG A 30 17.60 -3.63 -20.37
C ARG A 30 18.03 -5.09 -20.53
N ARG A 31 19.34 -5.32 -20.47
CA ARG A 31 19.93 -6.68 -20.49
C ARG A 31 19.39 -7.59 -19.37
N TRP A 32 18.83 -6.98 -18.31
CA TRP A 32 18.22 -7.66 -17.17
C TRP A 32 16.75 -7.24 -17.08
N ASN A 33 15.85 -8.18 -17.32
CA ASN A 33 14.40 -7.96 -17.33
C ASN A 33 13.77 -8.46 -16.02
N CYS A 34 14.08 -7.78 -14.90
CA CYS A 34 13.52 -8.01 -13.55
C CYS A 34 14.27 -9.00 -12.62
N THR A 35 15.42 -9.55 -13.00
CA THR A 35 16.10 -10.57 -12.19
C THR A 35 17.31 -10.05 -11.38
N LYS A 36 17.92 -8.92 -11.76
CA LYS A 36 19.16 -8.43 -11.11
C LYS A 36 18.93 -7.41 -10.01
N GLU A 37 18.00 -6.49 -10.19
CA GLU A 37 17.78 -5.35 -9.31
C GLU A 37 16.81 -5.74 -8.18
N GLN A 38 17.28 -6.57 -7.25
CA GLN A 38 16.49 -7.02 -6.11
C GLN A 38 15.85 -5.84 -5.35
N ALA A 39 16.59 -4.73 -5.17
CA ALA A 39 16.08 -3.54 -4.50
C ALA A 39 14.82 -2.96 -5.17
N PHE A 40 14.82 -2.89 -6.51
CA PHE A 40 13.66 -2.44 -7.28
C PHE A 40 12.47 -3.38 -7.11
N VAL A 41 12.68 -4.71 -7.14
CA VAL A 41 11.59 -5.69 -7.00
C VAL A 41 10.92 -5.57 -5.63
N TYR A 42 11.69 -5.42 -4.54
CA TYR A 42 11.14 -5.21 -3.20
C TYR A 42 10.34 -3.90 -3.14
N ALA A 43 10.90 -2.78 -3.61
CA ALA A 43 10.20 -1.49 -3.64
C ALA A 43 8.93 -1.53 -4.51
N LEU A 44 8.98 -2.12 -5.70
CA LEU A 44 7.82 -2.22 -6.59
C LEU A 44 6.75 -3.14 -6.00
N SER A 45 7.13 -4.25 -5.38
CA SER A 45 6.17 -5.18 -4.78
C SER A 45 5.40 -4.54 -3.62
N SER A 46 6.09 -3.82 -2.73
CA SER A 46 5.47 -3.13 -1.59
C SER A 46 4.60 -1.95 -2.04
N ALA A 47 5.00 -1.26 -3.11
CA ALA A 47 4.26 -0.21 -3.78
C ALA A 47 2.99 -0.74 -4.45
N ALA A 48 3.07 -1.84 -5.20
CA ALA A 48 1.94 -2.47 -5.87
C ALA A 48 0.90 -2.97 -4.86
N LEU A 49 1.34 -3.57 -3.75
CA LEU A 49 0.43 -3.95 -2.64
C LEU A 49 -0.29 -2.73 -2.08
N THR A 50 0.46 -1.66 -1.78
CA THR A 50 -0.11 -0.41 -1.28
C THR A 50 -1.13 0.16 -2.25
N HIS A 51 -0.81 0.20 -3.54
CA HIS A 51 -1.66 0.70 -4.61
C HIS A 51 -2.95 -0.10 -4.75
N HIS A 52 -2.84 -1.42 -4.96
CA HIS A 52 -4.00 -2.27 -5.22
C HIS A 52 -4.95 -2.33 -4.03
N VAL A 53 -4.43 -2.34 -2.80
CA VAL A 53 -5.26 -2.29 -1.59
C VAL A 53 -5.97 -0.94 -1.50
N ALA A 54 -5.25 0.17 -1.69
CA ALA A 54 -5.85 1.51 -1.65
C ALA A 54 -6.96 1.68 -2.70
N LYS A 55 -6.76 1.15 -3.91
CA LYS A 55 -7.78 1.12 -4.98
C LYS A 55 -8.96 0.21 -4.65
N ALA A 56 -8.72 -0.96 -4.07
CA ALA A 56 -9.77 -1.91 -3.69
C ALA A 56 -10.73 -1.33 -2.63
N CYS A 57 -10.22 -0.44 -1.77
CA CYS A 57 -11.07 0.31 -0.82
C CYS A 57 -12.04 1.25 -1.53
N VAL A 58 -11.59 1.89 -2.61
CA VAL A 58 -12.41 2.83 -3.37
C VAL A 58 -13.38 2.13 -4.31
N SER A 59 -12.99 0.98 -4.88
CA SER A 59 -13.84 0.19 -5.79
C SER A 59 -14.89 -0.65 -5.05
N GLY A 60 -14.71 -0.88 -3.74
CA GLY A 60 -15.56 -1.77 -2.96
C GLY A 60 -15.18 -3.26 -3.06
N ASP A 61 -14.09 -3.59 -3.77
CA ASP A 61 -13.55 -4.95 -3.85
C ASP A 61 -13.09 -5.47 -2.47
N LEU A 62 -12.74 -4.57 -1.56
CA LEU A 62 -12.38 -4.88 -0.19
C LEU A 62 -13.42 -4.25 0.76
N PRO A 63 -14.40 -5.02 1.27
CA PRO A 63 -15.64 -4.48 1.88
C PRO A 63 -15.47 -3.80 3.26
N TYR A 64 -14.24 -3.60 3.71
CA TYR A 64 -13.96 -3.26 5.11
C TYR A 64 -12.80 -2.29 5.30
N CYS A 65 -12.48 -1.52 4.26
CA CYS A 65 -11.52 -0.44 4.39
C CYS A 65 -12.14 0.89 3.99
N PRO A 66 -11.93 1.95 4.80
CA PRO A 66 -12.54 3.24 4.52
C PRO A 66 -11.82 3.93 3.37
N CYS A 67 -12.48 4.91 2.75
CA CYS A 67 -11.84 5.88 1.86
C CYS A 67 -10.72 6.64 2.59
N GLY A 68 -9.73 7.12 1.84
CA GLY A 68 -8.67 7.97 2.37
C GLY A 68 -9.22 9.30 2.92
N LEU A 69 -8.76 9.68 4.10
CA LEU A 69 -9.06 10.98 4.75
C LEU A 69 -8.14 12.11 4.26
N ASN A 70 -7.43 11.90 3.16
CA ASN A 70 -6.48 12.82 2.54
C ASN A 70 -7.18 13.99 1.80
N SER A 71 -8.25 14.52 2.38
CA SER A 71 -8.89 15.79 1.99
C SER A 71 -8.12 16.96 2.58
N PRO A 72 -7.91 18.06 1.83
CA PRO A 72 -7.57 19.34 2.43
C PRO A 72 -8.63 19.70 3.49
N THR A 73 -8.20 20.18 4.66
CA THR A 73 -9.07 20.53 5.80
C THR A 73 -10.07 21.65 5.49
N ALA A 74 -9.81 22.45 4.46
CA ALA A 74 -10.78 23.31 3.80
C ALA A 74 -10.23 23.67 2.41
N SER A 75 -10.99 23.44 1.34
CA SER A 75 -10.67 24.07 0.06
C SER A 75 -11.01 25.56 0.19
N ALA A 76 -10.02 26.39 0.54
CA ALA A 76 -10.16 27.86 0.54
C ALA A 76 -10.52 28.41 -0.85
N ASP A 77 -10.26 27.63 -1.92
CA ASP A 77 -10.63 27.94 -3.28
C ASP A 77 -12.09 27.56 -3.58
N ALA A 78 -12.92 28.56 -3.90
CA ALA A 78 -14.27 28.35 -4.43
C ALA A 78 -14.30 27.62 -5.80
N SER A 79 -13.14 27.39 -6.43
CA SER A 79 -13.01 26.85 -7.79
C SER A 79 -13.23 25.33 -7.91
N TYR A 80 -13.30 24.60 -6.80
CA TYR A 80 -13.67 23.18 -6.80
C TYR A 80 -14.19 22.72 -5.44
N LYS A 81 -15.02 21.68 -5.42
CA LYS A 81 -15.47 21.02 -4.19
C LYS A 81 -14.76 19.69 -4.01
N TRP A 82 -14.26 19.42 -2.80
CA TRP A 82 -13.77 18.09 -2.46
C TRP A 82 -14.95 17.13 -2.30
N LYS A 83 -15.02 16.08 -3.13
CA LYS A 83 -16.06 15.05 -3.05
C LYS A 83 -15.62 13.79 -3.78
N GLY A 84 -16.09 12.64 -3.31
CA GLY A 84 -15.70 11.32 -3.80
C GLY A 84 -14.88 10.56 -2.77
N CYS A 85 -14.51 9.34 -3.12
CA CYS A 85 -13.72 8.45 -2.28
C CYS A 85 -12.26 8.51 -2.75
N SER A 86 -11.38 9.03 -1.90
CA SER A 86 -9.94 9.08 -2.20
C SER A 86 -9.27 7.75 -1.90
N ASP A 87 -8.21 7.42 -2.64
CA ASP A 87 -7.46 6.18 -2.42
C ASP A 87 -6.84 6.16 -1.01
N ASN A 88 -7.11 5.10 -0.23
CA ASN A 88 -6.61 4.97 1.15
C ASN A 88 -5.20 4.37 1.20
N VAL A 89 -4.22 5.20 0.86
CA VAL A 89 -2.81 4.78 0.80
C VAL A 89 -2.27 4.33 2.16
N LEU A 90 -2.68 4.97 3.26
CA LEU A 90 -2.21 4.62 4.60
C LEU A 90 -2.66 3.20 5.00
N TYR A 91 -3.91 2.84 4.67
CA TYR A 91 -4.40 1.49 4.87
C TYR A 91 -3.64 0.48 3.98
N GLY A 92 -3.41 0.83 2.71
CA GLY A 92 -2.57 0.04 1.81
C GLY A 92 -1.15 -0.19 2.32
N GLN A 93 -0.51 0.84 2.91
CA GLN A 93 0.82 0.73 3.50
C GLN A 93 0.83 -0.20 4.71
N ARG A 94 -0.20 -0.16 5.56
CA ARG A 94 -0.35 -1.07 6.70
C ARG A 94 -0.44 -2.52 6.23
N VAL A 95 -1.30 -2.80 5.25
CA VAL A 95 -1.41 -4.13 4.64
C VAL A 95 -0.09 -4.57 4.01
N SER A 96 0.59 -3.66 3.30
CA SER A 96 1.90 -3.92 2.70
C SER A 96 2.97 -4.27 3.75
N ARG A 97 2.98 -3.61 4.93
CA ARG A 97 3.84 -3.97 6.09
C ARG A 97 3.54 -5.36 6.63
N GLU A 98 2.27 -5.70 6.77
CA GLU A 98 1.86 -7.02 7.25
C GLU A 98 2.18 -8.14 6.28
N TRP A 99 2.17 -7.87 4.98
CA TRP A 99 2.43 -8.88 3.96
C TRP A 99 3.91 -8.99 3.59
N ALA A 100 4.51 -7.89 3.12
CA ALA A 100 5.85 -7.90 2.54
C ALA A 100 6.95 -8.04 3.60
N ASP A 101 6.69 -7.65 4.85
CA ASP A 101 7.66 -7.73 5.94
C ASP A 101 7.45 -8.95 6.86
N ALA A 102 6.44 -9.78 6.59
CA ALA A 102 6.08 -10.94 7.42
C ALA A 102 7.23 -11.93 7.62
N SER A 103 8.03 -12.17 6.57
CA SER A 103 9.15 -13.11 6.58
C SER A 103 10.28 -12.69 7.52
N TRP A 104 10.36 -11.40 7.87
CA TRP A 104 11.41 -10.86 8.75
C TRP A 104 10.96 -10.80 10.21
N ARG A 105 9.68 -11.08 10.51
CA ARG A 105 9.20 -11.22 11.88
C ARG A 105 9.72 -12.55 12.43
N LYS A 106 10.63 -12.54 13.41
CA LYS A 106 10.93 -13.79 14.14
C LYS A 106 9.64 -14.23 14.82
N LYS A 107 9.18 -15.47 14.57
CA LYS A 107 8.11 -16.10 15.34
C LYS A 107 8.44 -15.97 16.82
N TRP A 108 7.54 -15.37 17.60
CA TRP A 108 7.61 -15.51 19.04
C TRP A 108 7.35 -16.98 19.35
N HIS A 109 8.33 -17.71 19.87
CA HIS A 109 8.04 -18.97 20.54
C HIS A 109 7.44 -18.60 21.87
N SER A 110 6.17 -18.96 22.08
CA SER A 110 5.51 -18.77 23.38
C SER A 110 6.32 -19.50 24.44
N GLY A 111 7.13 -18.77 25.20
CA GLY A 111 7.54 -19.22 26.52
C GLY A 111 6.29 -19.34 27.38
N ASN A 112 6.26 -20.33 28.27
CA ASN A 112 5.17 -20.58 29.21
C ASN A 112 4.80 -19.32 30.01
N THR A 113 3.90 -18.50 29.48
CA THR A 113 3.09 -17.58 30.27
C THR A 113 1.69 -18.15 30.28
N THR A 114 1.33 -18.72 31.41
CA THR A 114 -0.05 -19.02 31.77
C THR A 114 -0.82 -17.71 31.81
N ASP A 115 -1.49 -17.34 30.71
CA ASP A 115 -2.50 -16.30 30.78
C ASP A 115 -3.67 -16.56 29.82
N GLY A 116 -4.84 -16.13 30.28
CA GLY A 116 -6.14 -16.67 29.98
C GLY A 116 -6.62 -16.55 28.54
N LYS A 117 -7.37 -17.59 28.13
CA LYS A 117 -8.55 -17.56 27.24
C LYS A 117 -8.50 -16.56 26.07
N ARG A 118 -7.97 -16.98 24.91
CA ARG A 118 -8.31 -16.37 23.61
C ARG A 118 -9.48 -17.13 22.97
N ARG A 119 -10.71 -16.66 23.21
CA ARG A 119 -11.89 -17.09 22.44
C ARG A 119 -11.79 -16.46 21.06
N HIS A 120 -11.78 -17.29 20.01
CA HIS A 120 -11.93 -16.84 18.63
C HIS A 120 -13.34 -16.27 18.43
N HIS A 121 -13.49 -14.96 18.62
CA HIS A 121 -14.61 -14.22 18.05
C HIS A 121 -14.26 -13.87 16.60
N ARG A 122 -15.23 -14.01 15.71
CA ARG A 122 -15.16 -13.57 14.32
C ARG A 122 -15.20 -12.03 14.34
N GLU A 123 -14.04 -11.41 14.50
CA GLU A 123 -13.89 -9.99 14.86
C GLU A 123 -14.10 -9.05 13.66
N SER A 124 -14.86 -8.00 13.95
CA SER A 124 -15.13 -6.84 13.11
C SER A 124 -13.84 -6.17 12.67
N LEU A 125 -13.81 -5.67 11.43
CA LEU A 125 -12.69 -4.94 10.84
C LEU A 125 -12.45 -3.54 11.41
N ASP A 126 -13.09 -3.18 12.51
CA ASP A 126 -12.77 -1.96 13.26
C ASP A 126 -11.55 -2.15 14.18
N ASP A 127 -11.08 -3.40 14.35
CA ASP A 127 -10.00 -3.75 15.29
C ASP A 127 -8.61 -3.86 14.63
N TRP A 128 -8.28 -2.96 13.71
CA TRP A 128 -6.90 -2.84 13.20
C TRP A 128 -5.92 -2.24 14.23
N ALA A 129 -6.36 -1.98 15.46
CA ALA A 129 -5.51 -1.67 16.60
C ALA A 129 -4.62 -2.87 17.00
N TYR A 130 -5.05 -4.11 16.71
CA TYR A 130 -4.26 -5.32 16.96
C TYR A 130 -3.02 -5.48 16.06
N ILE A 131 -2.93 -4.69 14.98
CA ILE A 131 -1.76 -4.72 14.09
C ILE A 131 -0.60 -3.89 14.67
N ASP A 132 -0.90 -2.91 15.52
CA ASP A 132 0.08 -2.02 16.14
C ASP A 132 0.71 -2.64 17.41
N THR A 133 -0.06 -3.46 18.15
CA THR A 133 0.36 -4.01 19.44
C THR A 133 1.37 -5.16 19.34
N GLU A 134 1.50 -5.84 18.21
CA GLU A 134 2.59 -6.81 17.96
C GLU A 134 3.89 -6.14 17.48
N PHE A 135 3.86 -4.84 17.16
CA PHE A 135 5.03 -4.04 16.76
C PHE A 135 5.64 -3.26 17.92
N SER A 136 4.94 -3.21 19.06
CA SER A 136 5.36 -2.51 20.29
C SER A 136 6.20 -3.38 21.24
N GLU A 137 7.00 -4.30 20.71
CA GLU A 137 8.24 -4.69 21.39
C GLU A 137 9.38 -4.46 20.41
N HIS A 138 10.29 -3.57 20.79
CA HIS A 138 11.50 -3.19 20.06
C HIS A 138 12.35 -4.42 19.71
N LYS A 139 12.00 -5.13 18.63
CA LYS A 139 12.94 -6.02 17.97
C LYS A 139 13.81 -5.13 17.10
N SER A 140 15.03 -4.88 17.57
CA SER A 140 15.90 -3.93 16.91
C SER A 140 16.08 -4.35 15.45
N ILE A 141 15.85 -3.43 14.52
CA ILE A 141 16.09 -3.65 13.08
C ILE A 141 17.54 -4.11 12.86
N ILE A 142 18.43 -3.72 13.78
CA ILE A 142 19.85 -4.04 13.86
C ILE A 142 20.09 -5.55 14.00
N ASP A 143 19.19 -6.30 14.65
CA ASP A 143 19.32 -7.76 14.85
C ASP A 143 18.93 -8.61 13.62
N LEU A 144 18.45 -7.97 12.55
CA LEU A 144 18.14 -8.64 11.29
C LEU A 144 19.41 -8.80 10.44
N PRO A 145 19.55 -9.88 9.64
CA PRO A 145 20.63 -9.97 8.66
C PRO A 145 20.65 -8.74 7.74
N LEU A 146 21.84 -8.28 7.32
CA LEU A 146 22.00 -7.08 6.48
C LEU A 146 21.08 -7.09 5.24
N ARG A 147 20.93 -8.24 4.58
CA ARG A 147 20.01 -8.41 3.45
C ARG A 147 18.54 -8.16 3.82
N ALA A 148 18.10 -8.61 4.99
CA ALA A 148 16.75 -8.38 5.48
C ALA A 148 16.52 -6.91 5.85
N GLN A 149 17.52 -6.23 6.44
CA GLN A 149 17.46 -4.79 6.69
C GLN A 149 17.31 -4.01 5.38
N MET A 150 18.15 -4.33 4.38
CA MET A 150 18.08 -3.73 3.05
C MET A 150 16.73 -3.97 2.38
N ASN A 151 16.21 -5.20 2.41
CA ASN A 151 14.90 -5.52 1.83
C ASN A 151 13.76 -4.77 2.53
N LYS A 152 13.79 -4.66 3.86
CA LYS A 152 12.83 -3.86 4.63
C LYS A 152 12.90 -2.38 4.25
N HIS A 153 14.11 -1.85 4.08
CA HIS A 153 14.31 -0.47 3.61
C HIS A 153 13.72 -0.29 2.21
N ASN A 154 14.03 -1.18 1.26
CA ASN A 154 13.49 -1.13 -0.10
C ASN A 154 11.96 -1.20 -0.12
N ASN A 155 11.37 -2.08 0.71
CA ASN A 155 9.93 -2.14 0.90
C ASN A 155 9.36 -0.80 1.40
N GLU A 156 10.02 -0.14 2.35
CA GLU A 156 9.58 1.15 2.87
C GLU A 156 9.68 2.26 1.83
N VAL A 157 10.76 2.30 1.04
CA VAL A 157 10.90 3.23 -0.09
C VAL A 157 9.72 3.08 -1.06
N GLY A 158 9.35 1.85 -1.41
CA GLY A 158 8.18 1.57 -2.24
C GLY A 158 6.87 2.14 -1.70
N ARG A 159 6.64 1.98 -0.39
CA ARG A 159 5.47 2.52 0.32
C ARG A 159 5.44 4.05 0.32
N GLN A 160 6.59 4.68 0.54
CA GLN A 160 6.72 6.14 0.58
C GLN A 160 6.49 6.77 -0.80
N ILE A 161 7.11 6.23 -1.85
CA ILE A 161 6.90 6.76 -3.21
C ILE A 161 5.45 6.61 -3.65
N THR A 162 4.78 5.52 -3.28
CA THR A 162 3.35 5.35 -3.57
C THR A 162 2.53 6.47 -2.93
N GLN A 163 2.81 6.81 -1.66
CA GLN A 163 2.14 7.92 -0.97
C GLN A 163 2.44 9.28 -1.60
N GLN A 164 3.70 9.54 -1.95
CA GLN A 164 4.11 10.77 -2.64
C GLN A 164 3.58 10.85 -4.08
N SER A 165 3.07 9.75 -4.63
CA SER A 165 2.53 9.71 -5.99
C SER A 165 1.05 10.06 -6.07
N LEU A 166 0.37 10.26 -4.94
CA LEU A 166 -0.99 10.76 -4.94
C LEU A 166 -1.09 12.09 -5.70
N TYR A 167 -2.09 12.17 -6.56
CA TYR A 167 -2.42 13.41 -7.25
C TYR A 167 -3.91 13.68 -7.16
N ARG A 168 -4.27 14.95 -7.28
CA ARG A 168 -5.66 15.40 -7.29
C ARG A 168 -6.23 15.21 -8.69
N LYS A 169 -7.22 14.33 -8.81
CA LYS A 169 -8.04 14.17 -10.01
C LYS A 169 -9.32 14.96 -9.84
N CYS A 170 -9.76 15.65 -10.89
CA CYS A 170 -11.01 16.41 -10.88
C CYS A 170 -11.90 15.98 -12.04
N LYS A 171 -13.22 15.98 -11.79
CA LYS A 171 -14.26 15.83 -12.80
C LYS A 171 -15.03 17.13 -12.92
N CYS A 172 -15.16 17.61 -14.15
CA CYS A 172 -15.92 18.81 -14.47
C CYS A 172 -17.40 18.49 -14.61
N HIS A 173 -18.23 19.38 -14.10
CA HIS A 173 -19.68 19.32 -14.13
C HIS A 173 -20.18 20.65 -14.68
N GLY A 174 -20.42 20.71 -15.98
CA GLY A 174 -20.93 21.90 -16.66
C GLY A 174 -21.55 21.54 -18.01
N VAL A 175 -22.43 22.40 -18.50
CA VAL A 175 -23.06 22.24 -19.82
C VAL A 175 -21.96 22.29 -20.89
N SER A 176 -22.04 21.41 -21.89
CA SER A 176 -21.09 21.32 -22.99
C SER A 176 -19.62 21.19 -22.56
N SER A 177 -19.33 20.38 -21.53
CA SER A 177 -17.98 20.14 -20.98
C SER A 177 -17.30 21.33 -20.28
N SER A 178 -18.06 22.37 -19.91
CA SER A 178 -17.54 23.45 -19.06
C SER A 178 -17.05 22.95 -17.70
N CYS A 179 -15.95 23.53 -17.20
CA CYS A 179 -15.30 23.19 -15.94
C CYS A 179 -15.51 24.22 -14.81
N ASN A 180 -16.51 25.11 -14.96
CA ASN A 180 -16.82 26.14 -13.96
C ASN A 180 -17.17 25.57 -12.58
N VAL A 181 -17.79 24.39 -12.55
CA VAL A 181 -17.98 23.58 -11.34
C VAL A 181 -17.24 22.27 -11.55
N ARG A 182 -16.44 21.88 -10.57
CA ARG A 182 -15.72 20.60 -10.60
C ARG A 182 -15.60 19.99 -9.21
N THR A 183 -15.59 18.67 -9.20
CA THR A 183 -15.39 17.86 -7.99
C THR A 183 -14.04 17.17 -8.08
N CYS A 184 -13.28 17.19 -6.99
CA CYS A 184 -11.96 16.57 -6.96
C CYS A 184 -11.81 15.58 -5.80
N TRP A 185 -10.93 14.60 -6.01
CA TRP A 185 -10.48 13.62 -5.03
C TRP A 185 -9.01 13.26 -5.28
N ASN A 186 -8.36 12.68 -4.28
CA ASN A 186 -7.00 12.18 -4.45
C ASN A 186 -7.02 10.72 -4.93
N THR A 187 -6.17 10.41 -5.89
CA THR A 187 -6.04 9.06 -6.43
C THR A 187 -4.60 8.78 -6.83
N LEU A 188 -4.24 7.51 -6.87
CA LEU A 188 -2.93 7.04 -7.33
C LEU A 188 -2.90 6.93 -8.87
N PRO A 189 -1.73 7.20 -9.49
CA PRO A 189 -1.49 6.92 -10.90
C PRO A 189 -1.30 5.41 -11.10
N ASP A 190 -1.07 4.99 -12.35
CA ASP A 190 -0.81 3.58 -12.64
C ASP A 190 0.48 3.10 -11.94
N VAL A 191 0.54 1.82 -11.60
CA VAL A 191 1.73 1.23 -10.96
C VAL A 191 2.98 1.41 -11.82
N TYR A 192 2.83 1.43 -13.15
CA TYR A 192 3.93 1.74 -14.07
C TYR A 192 4.48 3.16 -13.86
N ASP A 193 3.62 4.16 -13.71
CA ASP A 193 4.05 5.54 -13.47
C ASP A 193 4.75 5.70 -12.11
N ILE A 194 4.27 4.97 -11.09
CA ILE A 194 4.95 4.86 -9.80
C ILE A 194 6.33 4.20 -9.98
N ALA A 195 6.39 3.14 -10.79
CA ALA A 195 7.62 2.39 -11.03
C ALA A 195 8.72 3.21 -11.70
N LEU A 196 8.35 4.10 -12.63
CA LEU A 196 9.28 5.02 -13.27
C LEU A 196 9.96 5.97 -12.28
N LYS A 197 9.29 6.32 -11.17
CA LYS A 197 9.90 7.15 -10.12
C LYS A 197 11.04 6.44 -9.37
N PHE A 198 10.98 5.11 -9.22
CA PHE A 198 12.09 4.33 -8.65
C PHE A 198 13.34 4.40 -9.53
N VAL A 199 13.17 4.35 -10.85
CA VAL A 199 14.30 4.42 -11.79
C VAL A 199 14.99 5.78 -11.73
N ALA A 200 14.22 6.85 -11.52
CA ALA A 200 14.75 8.21 -11.37
C ALA A 200 15.60 8.38 -10.09
N LEU A 201 15.36 7.57 -9.06
CA LEU A 201 16.13 7.61 -7.82
C LEU A 201 17.54 7.01 -7.92
N LYS A 202 17.91 6.41 -9.06
CA LYS A 202 19.22 5.76 -9.30
C LYS A 202 19.69 4.93 -8.10
N PHE A 203 19.08 3.76 -7.92
CA PHE A 203 19.61 2.73 -7.02
C PHE A 203 20.98 2.22 -7.48
#